data_AF-A0AAV9C0E1-F1
#
_entry.id   AF-A0AAV9C0E1-F1
#
_cell.length_a   1.000
_cell.length_b   1.000
_cell.length_c   1.000
_cell.angle_alpha   90.00
_cell.angle_beta   90.00
_cell.angle_gamma   90.00
#
_symmetry.space_group_name_H-M   'P 1'
#
loop_
_entity.id
_entity.type
_entity.pdbx_description
1 polymer ?
#
loop_
_entity_poly.entity_id
_entity_poly.type
_entity_poly.pdbx_seq_one_letter_code
_entity_poly.pdbx_strand_id
1 'polypeptide(L)'
;MAVITPYAQFLFKFVSEAADKNVTIRFSRGTDVMPPVPLETKHHPSAVDLLLIKRLIAETSKQNLLQFLQHEFVNISKSYAERLIGEMGPDFSPKISLKSLTSQQLVRIHQLFRQAKFDDPSGDGLNIFRFANRIPLLFEQGADVVTRTALKRISWNSYKINQTQDKIGVFVSIVSTKIPFKGTGKEYIGDDISEISSAVKLKSKIMKKLQARERQERKRNLTKDVDESRRRQIRVSMIQGRLGFLL
;
A
#
# COMPACT_ATOMS: atom_id res chain seq x y z
N MET A 1 14.44 9.11 -11.81
CA MET A 1 13.94 10.34 -11.16
C MET A 1 12.83 11.00 -11.97
N ALA A 2 13.07 11.89 -12.94
CA ALA A 2 12.05 12.71 -13.65
C ALA A 2 10.64 12.09 -13.86
N VAL A 3 10.52 10.82 -14.29
CA VAL A 3 9.24 10.14 -14.49
C VAL A 3 8.49 9.81 -13.18
N ILE A 4 9.21 9.37 -12.14
CA ILE A 4 8.66 8.97 -10.82
C ILE A 4 8.66 10.11 -9.80
N THR A 5 9.46 11.14 -10.04
CA THR A 5 9.45 12.40 -9.29
C THR A 5 9.01 13.53 -10.22
N PRO A 6 7.77 13.52 -10.75
CA PRO A 6 7.33 14.44 -11.79
C PRO A 6 7.23 15.90 -11.32
N TYR A 7 7.40 16.17 -10.03
CA TYR A 7 7.52 17.49 -9.40
C TYR A 7 8.94 18.06 -9.43
N ALA A 8 9.92 17.21 -9.70
CA ALA A 8 11.32 17.58 -9.75
C ALA A 8 11.70 17.86 -11.21
N GLN A 9 12.20 19.06 -11.45
CA GLN A 9 12.79 19.47 -12.70
C GLN A 9 14.29 19.19 -12.65
N PHE A 10 14.84 18.62 -13.71
CA PHE A 10 16.26 18.29 -13.80
C PHE A 10 16.88 19.05 -14.96
N LEU A 11 17.98 19.76 -14.69
CA LEU A 11 18.82 20.37 -15.72
C LEU A 11 20.13 19.60 -15.77
N PHE A 12 20.37 18.88 -16.86
CA PHE A 12 21.65 18.27 -17.15
C PHE A 12 22.45 19.23 -18.03
N LYS A 13 23.66 19.60 -17.59
CA LYS A 13 24.62 20.36 -18.39
C LYS A 13 25.96 19.63 -18.36
N PHE A 14 26.31 19.03 -19.49
CA PHE A 14 27.67 18.56 -19.75
C PHE A 14 28.49 19.74 -20.29
N VAL A 15 29.69 19.92 -19.74
CA VAL A 15 30.62 20.95 -20.19
C VAL A 15 31.91 20.28 -20.66
N SER A 16 32.37 20.63 -21.84
CA SER A 16 33.62 20.20 -22.46
C SER A 16 34.49 21.43 -22.71
N GLU A 17 35.81 21.25 -22.74
CA GLU A 17 36.77 22.31 -23.09
C GLU A 17 36.54 22.81 -24.53
N ALA A 18 36.15 21.91 -25.43
CA ALA A 18 35.69 22.25 -26.77
C ALA A 18 34.21 22.68 -26.71
N ALA A 19 33.96 23.96 -27.02
CA ALA A 19 32.67 24.60 -26.74
C ALA A 19 31.48 24.05 -27.57
N ASP A 20 31.78 23.42 -28.71
CA ASP A 20 30.87 22.70 -29.60
C ASP A 20 30.27 21.43 -28.96
N LYS A 21 30.98 20.82 -28.00
CA LYS A 21 30.58 19.58 -27.32
C LYS A 21 29.79 19.81 -26.02
N ASN A 22 29.39 21.05 -25.75
CA ASN A 22 28.57 21.43 -24.60
C ASN A 22 27.10 21.00 -24.79
N VAL A 23 26.63 20.02 -24.03
CA VAL A 23 25.27 19.49 -24.13
C VAL A 23 24.44 19.92 -22.93
N THR A 24 23.35 20.65 -23.17
CA THR A 24 22.39 21.05 -22.11
C THR A 24 21.01 20.46 -22.40
N ILE A 25 20.51 19.60 -21.51
CA ILE A 25 19.19 18.95 -21.62
C ILE A 25 18.36 19.31 -20.39
N ARG A 26 17.14 19.81 -20.60
CA ARG A 26 16.21 20.21 -19.55
C ARG A 26 15.02 19.26 -19.50
N PHE A 27 14.93 18.47 -18.44
CA PHE A 27 13.76 17.67 -18.12
C PHE A 27 12.84 18.49 -17.21
N SER A 28 11.84 19.13 -17.83
CA SER A 28 10.80 19.88 -17.12
C SER A 28 9.97 18.95 -16.21
N ARG A 29 9.43 19.53 -15.13
CA ARG A 29 8.49 18.84 -14.24
C ARG A 29 7.15 18.61 -14.94
N GLY A 30 6.49 17.48 -14.70
CA GLY A 30 5.17 17.11 -15.21
C GLY A 30 4.01 17.33 -14.23
N THR A 31 4.23 17.34 -12.91
CA THR A 31 3.22 17.71 -11.89
C THR A 31 3.83 17.89 -10.49
N ASP A 32 3.49 18.96 -9.78
CA ASP A 32 4.15 19.41 -8.53
C ASP A 32 3.81 18.63 -7.21
N VAL A 33 3.32 17.37 -7.25
CA VAL A 33 2.58 16.70 -6.11
C VAL A 33 3.11 15.29 -5.68
N MET A 34 2.99 14.85 -4.39
CA MET A 34 3.88 13.83 -3.73
C MET A 34 3.33 12.88 -2.52
N PRO A 35 3.75 11.57 -2.29
CA PRO A 35 3.31 10.46 -1.28
C PRO A 35 3.83 10.18 0.26
N PRO A 36 3.48 9.05 1.04
CA PRO A 36 3.81 8.48 2.46
C PRO A 36 4.52 7.02 2.73
N VAL A 37 5.82 6.71 3.03
CA VAL A 37 6.69 5.48 2.71
C VAL A 37 6.56 4.21 3.56
N PRO A 38 6.98 3.02 3.05
CA PRO A 38 6.38 1.70 3.25
C PRO A 38 6.86 0.87 4.45
N LEU A 39 6.06 -0.15 4.76
CA LEU A 39 5.88 -0.79 6.05
C LEU A 39 7.08 -1.60 6.53
N GLU A 40 7.26 -1.57 7.84
CA GLU A 40 7.76 -2.73 8.56
C GLU A 40 6.60 -3.74 8.66
N THR A 41 6.58 -4.68 7.71
CA THR A 41 5.70 -5.85 7.76
C THR A 41 6.34 -6.95 8.59
N LYS A 42 5.54 -7.88 9.14
CA LYS A 42 6.08 -9.16 9.63
C LYS A 42 6.80 -9.91 8.52
N HIS A 43 7.66 -10.85 8.90
CA HIS A 43 8.42 -11.64 7.94
C HIS A 43 7.51 -12.62 7.17
N HIS A 44 7.79 -12.79 5.89
CA HIS A 44 7.16 -13.81 5.06
C HIS A 44 7.96 -15.12 5.12
N PRO A 45 7.33 -16.30 5.30
CA PRO A 45 8.04 -17.55 5.59
C PRO A 45 9.16 -17.93 4.62
N SER A 46 9.02 -17.70 3.31
CA SER A 46 10.06 -18.07 2.34
C SER A 46 11.26 -17.12 2.28
N ALA A 47 11.23 -16.03 3.07
CA ALA A 47 12.27 -15.01 3.18
C ALA A 47 12.91 -14.96 4.58
N VAL A 48 12.87 -16.07 5.32
CA VAL A 48 13.29 -16.16 6.73
C VAL A 48 14.44 -17.15 6.91
N ASP A 49 15.59 -16.65 7.39
CA ASP A 49 16.77 -17.47 7.71
C ASP A 49 16.65 -18.21 9.04
N LEU A 50 17.41 -19.31 9.17
CA LEU A 50 17.58 -20.08 10.41
C LEU A 50 17.89 -19.23 11.65
N LEU A 51 18.74 -18.21 11.50
CA LEU A 51 19.11 -17.31 12.60
C LEU A 51 17.92 -16.44 13.03
N LEU A 52 17.09 -16.00 12.07
CA LEU A 52 15.88 -15.24 12.33
C LEU A 52 14.80 -16.12 12.98
N ILE A 53 14.61 -17.37 12.57
CA ILE A 53 13.73 -18.33 13.27
C ILE A 53 14.19 -18.52 14.71
N LYS A 54 15.48 -18.76 14.95
CA LYS A 54 16.03 -18.94 16.30
C LYS A 54 15.85 -17.70 17.18
N ARG A 55 15.99 -16.50 16.59
CA ARG A 55 15.73 -15.23 17.27
C ARG A 55 14.25 -15.06 17.63
N LEU A 56 13.35 -15.25 16.66
CA LEU A 56 11.89 -15.16 16.89
C LEU A 56 11.42 -16.18 17.95
N ILE A 57 12.02 -17.37 18.02
CA ILE A 57 11.73 -18.37 19.06
C ILE A 57 12.18 -17.92 20.47
N ALA A 58 13.25 -17.14 20.57
CA ALA A 58 13.71 -16.57 21.85
C ALA A 58 12.89 -15.33 22.27
N GLU A 59 12.41 -14.54 21.30
CA GLU A 59 11.68 -13.27 21.53
C GLU A 59 10.14 -13.44 21.60
N THR A 60 9.58 -14.55 21.09
CA THR A 60 8.11 -14.75 21.02
C THR A 60 7.45 -15.01 22.39
N SER A 61 6.20 -14.54 22.50
CA SER A 61 5.30 -14.86 23.62
C SER A 61 4.65 -16.25 23.53
N LYS A 62 4.70 -16.91 22.36
CA LYS A 62 3.96 -18.15 22.10
C LYS A 62 4.71 -19.35 22.65
N GLN A 63 4.02 -20.24 23.36
CA GLN A 63 4.66 -21.45 23.89
C GLN A 63 4.63 -22.61 22.89
N ASN A 64 3.62 -22.66 22.02
CA ASN A 64 3.35 -23.80 21.13
C ASN A 64 3.74 -23.50 19.67
N LEU A 65 4.31 -24.48 18.96
CA LEU A 65 4.67 -24.36 17.54
C LEU A 65 3.52 -23.89 16.64
N LEU A 66 2.31 -24.41 16.83
CA LEU A 66 1.14 -23.97 16.06
C LEU A 66 0.86 -22.46 16.20
N GLN A 67 1.01 -21.93 17.41
CA GLN A 67 0.78 -20.51 17.70
C GLN A 67 1.91 -19.63 17.16
N PHE A 68 3.16 -20.12 17.21
CA PHE A 68 4.31 -19.45 16.62
C PHE A 68 4.14 -19.25 15.11
N LEU A 69 3.87 -20.35 14.38
CA LEU A 69 3.66 -20.31 12.93
C LEU A 69 2.52 -19.35 12.55
N GLN A 70 1.40 -19.39 13.28
CA GLN A 70 0.24 -18.52 13.03
C GLN A 70 0.49 -17.03 13.36
N HIS A 71 1.40 -16.70 14.28
CA HIS A 71 1.51 -15.33 14.81
C HIS A 71 2.77 -14.58 14.47
N GLU A 72 3.93 -15.21 14.23
CA GLU A 72 5.15 -14.45 13.90
C GLU A 72 5.29 -14.16 12.40
N PHE A 73 4.63 -14.95 11.54
CA PHE A 73 4.75 -14.84 10.09
C PHE A 73 3.50 -14.27 9.40
N VAL A 74 3.68 -13.79 8.16
CA VAL A 74 2.59 -13.38 7.27
C VAL A 74 1.95 -14.61 6.59
N ASN A 75 0.65 -14.53 6.29
CA ASN A 75 -0.16 -15.49 5.52
C ASN A 75 -0.26 -16.95 6.04
N ILE A 76 0.25 -17.26 7.24
CA ILE A 76 0.00 -18.58 7.85
C ILE A 76 -1.34 -18.59 8.61
N SER A 77 -2.36 -19.21 8.03
CA SER A 77 -3.62 -19.53 8.72
C SER A 77 -3.45 -20.74 9.65
N LYS A 78 -4.30 -20.87 10.68
CA LYS A 78 -4.27 -22.02 11.63
C LYS A 78 -4.31 -23.38 10.91
N SER A 79 -5.27 -23.53 9.99
CA SER A 79 -5.45 -24.76 9.19
C SER A 79 -4.29 -25.04 8.23
N TYR A 80 -3.55 -24.02 7.83
CA TYR A 80 -2.33 -24.19 7.02
C TYR A 80 -1.14 -24.56 7.91
N ALA A 81 -0.97 -23.93 9.08
CA ALA A 81 0.03 -24.32 10.07
C ALA A 81 -0.13 -25.78 10.53
N GLU A 82 -1.37 -26.26 10.74
CA GLU A 82 -1.65 -27.66 11.09
C GLU A 82 -1.21 -28.64 9.98
N ARG A 83 -1.33 -28.25 8.69
CA ARG A 83 -0.81 -29.03 7.55
C ARG A 83 0.71 -29.00 7.46
N LEU A 84 1.31 -27.81 7.53
CA LEU A 84 2.77 -27.63 7.50
C LEU A 84 3.45 -28.46 8.60
N ILE A 85 2.90 -28.49 9.82
CA ILE A 85 3.43 -29.31 10.93
C ILE A 85 3.37 -30.80 10.59
N GLY A 86 2.30 -31.30 9.94
CA GLY A 86 2.22 -32.67 9.45
C GLY A 86 3.25 -33.00 8.37
N GLU A 87 3.57 -32.05 7.49
CA GLU A 87 4.61 -32.19 6.46
C GLU A 87 6.05 -32.15 7.01
N MET A 88 6.27 -31.58 8.21
CA MET A 88 7.61 -31.55 8.84
C MET A 88 8.08 -32.94 9.26
N GLY A 89 7.19 -33.81 9.75
CA GLY A 89 7.46 -35.19 10.15
C GLY A 89 6.83 -35.58 11.50
N PRO A 90 6.91 -36.86 11.90
CA PRO A 90 6.30 -37.35 13.15
C PRO A 90 6.88 -36.70 14.42
N ASP A 91 8.10 -36.16 14.35
CA ASP A 91 8.78 -35.47 15.45
C ASP A 91 8.16 -34.09 15.79
N PHE A 92 7.15 -33.65 15.04
CA PHE A 92 6.50 -32.36 15.18
C PHE A 92 5.04 -32.51 15.59
N SER A 93 4.71 -32.11 16.82
CA SER A 93 3.32 -32.02 17.28
C SER A 93 2.86 -30.55 17.36
N PRO A 94 1.59 -30.21 17.06
CA PRO A 94 1.09 -28.83 17.15
C PRO A 94 1.20 -28.17 18.54
N LYS A 95 1.37 -28.99 19.59
CA LYS A 95 1.52 -28.58 20.99
C LYS A 95 2.97 -28.68 21.51
N ILE A 96 3.97 -28.95 20.66
CA ILE A 96 5.37 -28.98 21.09
C ILE A 96 5.80 -27.59 21.61
N SER A 97 6.53 -27.59 22.72
CA SER A 97 7.09 -26.36 23.30
C SER A 97 8.23 -25.84 22.43
N LEU A 98 8.22 -24.56 22.11
CA LEU A 98 9.29 -23.94 21.32
C LEU A 98 10.67 -24.05 21.98
N LYS A 99 10.71 -24.07 23.33
CA LYS A 99 11.94 -24.13 24.12
C LYS A 99 12.62 -25.50 24.09
N SER A 100 11.91 -26.54 23.65
CA SER A 100 12.44 -27.91 23.47
C SER A 100 12.82 -28.24 22.02
N LEU A 101 12.75 -27.29 21.09
CA LEU A 101 13.10 -27.52 19.68
C LEU A 101 14.61 -27.71 19.50
N THR A 102 15.00 -28.82 18.87
CA THR A 102 16.42 -29.12 18.58
C THR A 102 16.91 -28.36 17.35
N SER A 103 18.23 -28.20 17.21
CA SER A 103 18.85 -27.60 16.01
C SER A 103 18.45 -28.33 14.72
N GLN A 104 18.25 -29.65 14.77
CA GLN A 104 17.78 -30.44 13.63
C GLN A 104 16.32 -30.11 13.27
N GLN A 105 15.45 -29.94 14.28
CA GLN A 105 14.06 -29.52 14.04
C GLN A 105 13.99 -28.10 13.46
N LEU A 106 14.84 -27.17 13.90
CA LEU A 106 14.94 -25.83 13.29
C LEU A 106 15.38 -25.87 11.82
N VAL A 107 16.34 -26.74 11.48
CA VAL A 107 16.76 -26.97 10.09
C VAL A 107 15.60 -27.53 9.25
N ARG A 108 14.82 -28.47 9.79
CA ARG A 108 13.66 -29.04 9.09
C ARG A 108 12.52 -28.02 8.88
N ILE A 109 12.23 -27.14 9.85
CA ILE A 109 11.27 -26.04 9.70
C ILE A 109 11.68 -25.12 8.55
N HIS A 110 12.94 -24.66 8.54
CA HIS A 110 13.47 -23.79 7.47
C HIS A 110 13.50 -24.49 6.10
N GLN A 111 13.86 -25.78 6.04
CA GLN A 111 13.79 -26.55 4.81
C GLN A 111 12.36 -26.61 4.26
N LEU A 112 11.37 -26.84 5.13
CA LEU A 112 9.96 -26.81 4.75
C LEU A 112 9.52 -25.41 4.28
N PHE A 113 9.95 -24.34 4.96
CA PHE A 113 9.67 -22.95 4.55
C PHE A 113 10.21 -22.59 3.15
N ARG A 114 11.21 -23.32 2.66
CA ARG A 114 11.75 -23.20 1.28
C ARG A 114 11.12 -24.16 0.27
N GLN A 115 10.36 -25.15 0.72
CA GLN A 115 9.69 -26.16 -0.11
C GLN A 115 8.19 -25.90 -0.26
N ALA A 116 7.53 -25.43 0.80
CA ALA A 116 6.12 -25.08 0.81
C ALA A 116 5.86 -23.77 0.06
N LYS A 117 4.80 -23.76 -0.76
CA LYS A 117 4.33 -22.53 -1.42
C LYS A 117 3.39 -21.77 -0.51
N PHE A 118 3.88 -20.68 0.06
CA PHE A 118 3.08 -19.68 0.77
C PHE A 118 2.43 -18.71 -0.22
N ASP A 119 1.27 -18.16 0.12
CA ASP A 119 0.71 -17.02 -0.61
C ASP A 119 1.62 -15.79 -0.41
N ASP A 120 1.81 -14.97 -1.45
CA ASP A 120 2.60 -13.74 -1.39
C ASP A 120 2.11 -12.81 -0.27
N PRO A 121 3.01 -12.23 0.55
CA PRO A 121 2.64 -11.56 1.79
C PRO A 121 1.61 -10.48 1.52
N SER A 122 0.42 -10.61 2.12
CA SER A 122 -0.81 -9.98 1.65
C SER A 122 -0.64 -8.51 1.22
N GLY A 123 -0.45 -8.30 -0.09
CA GLY A 123 -0.62 -7.02 -0.79
C GLY A 123 -2.10 -6.66 -0.94
N ASP A 124 -2.86 -6.97 0.10
CA ASP A 124 -4.30 -6.92 0.24
C ASP A 124 -4.62 -5.85 1.28
N GLY A 125 -4.45 -4.62 0.81
CA GLY A 125 -4.33 -3.45 1.65
C GLY A 125 -3.79 -2.26 0.86
N LEU A 126 -3.65 -1.15 1.57
CA LEU A 126 -3.30 0.15 1.01
C LEU A 126 -1.77 0.22 0.84
N ASN A 127 -1.28 0.48 -0.38
CA ASN A 127 0.13 0.70 -0.68
C ASN A 127 0.52 2.18 -0.43
N ILE A 128 1.54 2.45 0.40
CA ILE A 128 1.77 3.75 1.08
C ILE A 128 3.29 4.14 0.86
N PHE A 129 3.63 5.27 0.15
CA PHE A 129 4.93 5.60 -0.56
C PHE A 129 5.97 6.82 -0.35
N ARG A 130 5.92 7.89 0.54
CA ARG A 130 7.03 8.61 1.36
C ARG A 130 8.21 9.20 0.57
N PHE A 131 8.69 10.41 0.84
CA PHE A 131 7.83 11.59 0.93
C PHE A 131 7.95 12.48 2.17
N ALA A 132 9.08 12.44 2.89
CA ALA A 132 9.36 13.36 3.99
C ALA A 132 10.40 14.39 3.53
N ASN A 133 10.08 15.69 3.55
CA ASN A 133 10.91 16.75 2.96
C ASN A 133 11.45 16.40 1.55
N ARG A 134 10.56 15.88 0.70
CA ARG A 134 10.83 15.42 -0.68
C ARG A 134 11.69 14.16 -0.85
N ILE A 135 12.18 13.55 0.22
CA ILE A 135 12.99 12.32 0.18
C ILE A 135 12.11 11.09 0.40
N PRO A 136 12.23 10.02 -0.41
CA PRO A 136 11.81 8.69 -0.02
C PRO A 136 12.79 8.07 0.97
N LEU A 137 12.32 7.91 2.19
CA LEU A 137 12.79 6.89 3.13
C LEU A 137 12.31 5.52 2.57
N LEU A 138 12.66 4.35 3.09
CA LEU A 138 12.14 3.08 2.53
C LEU A 138 11.78 2.01 3.58
N PHE A 139 11.88 2.35 4.87
CA PHE A 139 11.88 1.40 5.97
C PHE A 139 10.99 1.88 7.15
N GLU A 140 10.86 1.03 8.17
CA GLU A 140 10.28 1.33 9.49
C GLU A 140 8.83 1.91 9.54
N GLN A 141 7.99 1.85 8.48
CA GLN A 141 6.62 2.41 8.59
C GLN A 141 5.68 1.69 9.59
N GLY A 142 6.09 0.55 10.16
CA GLY A 142 5.37 -0.06 11.29
C GLY A 142 5.37 0.83 12.54
N ALA A 143 6.39 1.69 12.68
CA ALA A 143 6.47 2.73 13.68
C ALA A 143 5.88 4.09 13.22
N ASP A 144 5.64 4.29 11.93
CA ASP A 144 5.29 5.61 11.35
C ASP A 144 3.84 6.07 11.58
N VAL A 145 3.70 7.32 12.00
CA VAL A 145 2.43 8.02 12.26
C VAL A 145 1.46 8.04 11.07
N VAL A 146 1.94 8.20 9.83
CA VAL A 146 1.06 8.28 8.65
C VAL A 146 0.29 6.98 8.44
N THR A 147 0.91 5.87 8.81
CA THR A 147 0.40 4.53 8.47
C THR A 147 -0.30 3.86 9.62
N ARG A 148 0.16 4.12 10.85
CA ARG A 148 -0.67 3.95 12.04
C ARG A 148 -1.98 4.72 11.89
N THR A 149 -1.95 5.91 11.30
CA THR A 149 -3.16 6.67 10.95
C THR A 149 -3.96 6.02 9.81
N ALA A 150 -3.31 5.68 8.69
CA ALA A 150 -3.98 5.10 7.52
C ALA A 150 -4.69 3.79 7.85
N LEU A 151 -4.01 2.83 8.50
CA LEU A 151 -4.56 1.52 8.81
C LEU A 151 -5.52 1.52 10.01
N LYS A 152 -5.20 2.25 11.09
CA LYS A 152 -5.95 2.14 12.37
C LYS A 152 -6.88 3.31 12.67
N ARG A 153 -6.72 4.48 12.04
CA ARG A 153 -7.48 5.70 12.39
C ARG A 153 -8.43 6.19 11.29
N ILE A 154 -8.39 5.62 10.07
CA ILE A 154 -9.30 5.93 8.95
C ILE A 154 -10.26 4.75 8.69
N SER A 155 -11.55 5.02 8.53
CA SER A 155 -12.56 4.00 8.17
C SER A 155 -12.75 3.97 6.65
N TRP A 156 -12.09 3.03 5.97
CA TRP A 156 -12.11 2.91 4.51
C TRP A 156 -13.45 2.41 3.96
N ASN A 157 -14.14 1.51 4.68
CA ASN A 157 -15.49 1.06 4.37
C ASN A 157 -16.45 2.24 4.17
N SER A 158 -16.28 3.32 4.95
CA SER A 158 -17.07 4.55 4.83
C SER A 158 -16.95 5.22 3.45
N TYR A 159 -15.87 4.97 2.70
CA TYR A 159 -15.63 5.48 1.34
C TYR A 159 -16.11 4.53 0.25
N LYS A 160 -16.68 3.37 0.62
CA LYS A 160 -16.90 2.20 -0.25
C LYS A 160 -15.60 1.60 -0.81
N ILE A 161 -14.53 1.66 -0.01
CA ILE A 161 -13.27 0.97 -0.27
C ILE A 161 -13.25 -0.30 0.60
N ASN A 162 -13.07 -1.46 -0.02
CA ASN A 162 -12.79 -2.71 0.65
C ASN A 162 -11.29 -2.97 0.64
N GLN A 163 -10.64 -2.86 1.79
CA GLN A 163 -9.18 -3.06 1.93
C GLN A 163 -8.71 -4.48 1.56
N THR A 164 -9.63 -5.45 1.52
CA THR A 164 -9.38 -6.89 1.27
C THR A 164 -9.76 -7.29 -0.17
N GLN A 165 -9.93 -6.32 -1.07
CA GLN A 165 -10.27 -6.52 -2.49
C GLN A 165 -9.72 -5.39 -3.39
N ASP A 166 -9.76 -4.13 -2.93
CA ASP A 166 -9.35 -2.96 -3.71
C ASP A 166 -7.84 -2.65 -3.53
N LYS A 167 -7.03 -3.00 -4.53
CA LYS A 167 -5.60 -2.66 -4.57
C LYS A 167 -5.40 -1.15 -4.78
N ILE A 168 -5.19 -0.40 -3.70
CA ILE A 168 -5.17 1.07 -3.71
C ILE A 168 -3.81 1.64 -3.29
N GLY A 169 -3.29 2.58 -4.08
CA GLY A 169 -2.17 3.45 -3.68
C GLY A 169 -2.66 4.67 -2.90
N VAL A 170 -2.16 4.85 -1.67
CA VAL A 170 -2.40 6.03 -0.82
C VAL A 170 -1.22 6.98 -0.91
N PHE A 171 -1.49 8.26 -1.18
CA PHE A 171 -0.47 9.27 -1.45
C PHE A 171 -0.58 10.52 -0.50
N VAL A 172 0.36 10.75 0.44
CA VAL A 172 0.40 11.82 1.47
C VAL A 172 1.86 12.26 1.86
N SER A 173 2.40 13.34 1.29
CA SER A 173 3.73 13.88 1.69
C SER A 173 3.69 14.78 2.93
N ILE A 174 4.77 14.75 3.73
CA ILE A 174 5.01 15.61 4.90
C ILE A 174 6.20 16.53 4.63
N VAL A 175 6.02 17.82 4.87
CA VAL A 175 7.05 18.86 4.70
C VAL A 175 7.08 19.77 5.92
N SER A 176 8.25 20.01 6.51
CA SER A 176 8.47 20.87 7.68
C SER A 176 9.92 21.36 7.75
N THR A 177 10.15 22.53 8.36
CA THR A 177 11.50 23.03 8.66
C THR A 177 12.27 22.13 9.63
N LYS A 178 11.56 21.44 10.53
CA LYS A 178 12.08 20.40 11.41
C LYS A 178 11.11 19.22 11.41
N ILE A 179 11.51 18.08 10.83
CA ILE A 179 10.74 16.84 10.89
C ILE A 179 11.16 16.05 12.14
N PRO A 180 10.22 15.62 12.99
CA PRO A 180 10.49 14.83 14.19
C PRO A 180 10.70 13.35 13.85
N PHE A 181 11.81 13.05 13.18
CA PHE A 181 12.27 11.68 12.97
C PHE A 181 12.64 11.02 14.32
N LYS A 182 12.35 9.72 14.46
CA LYS A 182 12.68 8.97 15.69
C LYS A 182 13.92 8.09 15.56
N GLY A 183 14.16 7.50 14.38
CA GLY A 183 15.40 6.79 14.07
C GLY A 183 16.53 7.73 13.62
N THR A 184 17.78 7.38 13.91
CA THR A 184 18.98 8.13 13.48
C THR A 184 19.13 8.19 11.96
N GLY A 185 18.73 7.12 11.26
CA GLY A 185 18.64 7.05 9.79
C GLY A 185 17.54 7.93 9.16
N LYS A 186 16.68 8.55 9.99
CA LYS A 186 15.54 9.40 9.58
C LYS A 186 14.44 8.66 8.80
N GLU A 187 14.19 7.39 9.12
CA GLU A 187 13.36 6.50 8.28
C GLU A 187 11.86 6.52 8.60
N TYR A 188 11.49 6.97 9.81
CA TYR A 188 10.09 7.19 10.22
C TYR A 188 9.88 8.38 11.14
N ILE A 189 8.61 8.82 11.19
CA ILE A 189 8.12 9.91 12.03
C ILE A 189 7.24 9.30 13.13
N GLY A 190 7.51 9.66 14.39
CA GLY A 190 6.84 9.11 15.55
C GLY A 190 5.36 9.51 15.68
N ASP A 191 4.58 8.63 16.32
CA ASP A 191 3.16 8.80 16.64
C ASP A 191 2.95 9.52 18.01
N ASP A 192 4.02 10.04 18.60
CA ASP A 192 4.00 10.84 19.83
C ASP A 192 3.44 12.25 19.62
N ILE A 193 3.54 12.79 18.40
CA ILE A 193 2.97 14.09 18.03
C ILE A 193 1.59 13.85 17.41
N SER A 194 0.58 13.75 18.29
CA SER A 194 -0.82 13.41 17.97
C SER A 194 -1.45 14.32 16.89
N GLU A 195 -0.97 15.56 16.79
CA GLU A 195 -1.37 16.60 15.84
C GLU A 195 -1.17 16.15 14.37
N ILE A 196 -0.02 15.54 14.06
CA ILE A 196 0.32 15.04 12.72
C ILE A 196 -0.70 13.98 12.28
N SER A 197 -1.03 13.06 13.18
CA SER A 197 -2.02 12.00 12.93
C SER A 197 -3.43 12.57 12.68
N SER A 198 -3.77 13.65 13.39
CA SER A 198 -5.07 14.32 13.27
C SER A 198 -5.21 15.04 11.93
N ALA A 199 -4.14 15.69 11.45
CA ALA A 199 -4.10 16.34 10.15
C ALA A 199 -4.25 15.35 8.97
N VAL A 200 -3.55 14.20 9.04
CA VAL A 200 -3.68 13.13 8.03
C VAL A 200 -5.11 12.58 7.99
N LYS A 201 -5.72 12.33 9.16
CA LYS A 201 -7.11 11.87 9.26
C LYS A 201 -8.11 12.90 8.70
N LEU A 202 -7.89 14.20 8.91
CA LEU A 202 -8.79 15.25 8.43
C LEU A 202 -8.84 15.33 6.90
N LYS A 203 -7.68 15.28 6.20
CA LYS A 203 -7.64 15.33 4.72
C LYS A 203 -8.49 14.24 4.06
N SER A 204 -8.58 13.04 4.64
CA SER A 204 -9.42 11.95 4.11
C SER A 204 -10.90 12.36 3.99
N LYS A 205 -11.45 13.06 4.99
CA LYS A 205 -12.86 13.51 5.01
C LYS A 205 -13.18 14.51 3.88
N ILE A 206 -12.19 15.25 3.39
CA ILE A 206 -12.36 16.26 2.34
C ILE A 206 -12.57 15.60 0.96
N MET A 207 -11.75 14.59 0.62
CA MET A 207 -11.94 13.73 -0.57
C MET A 207 -13.36 13.17 -0.66
N LYS A 208 -13.92 12.79 0.50
CA LYS A 208 -15.30 12.26 0.63
C LYS A 208 -16.38 13.22 0.15
N LYS A 209 -16.25 14.52 0.47
CA LYS A 209 -17.17 15.57 -0.01
C LYS A 209 -16.99 15.82 -1.52
N LEU A 210 -15.75 15.77 -2.02
CA LEU A 210 -15.44 15.99 -3.43
C LEU A 210 -16.07 14.90 -4.32
N GLN A 211 -15.84 13.62 -4.01
CA GLN A 211 -16.44 12.49 -4.76
C GLN A 211 -17.97 12.45 -4.68
N ALA A 212 -18.56 12.91 -3.58
CA ALA A 212 -20.01 13.02 -3.45
C ALA A 212 -20.58 14.09 -4.41
N ARG A 213 -19.88 15.22 -4.54
CA ARG A 213 -20.23 16.32 -5.45
C ARG A 213 -20.10 15.90 -6.92
N GLU A 214 -18.98 15.29 -7.31
CA GLU A 214 -18.80 14.74 -8.67
C GLU A 214 -19.91 13.74 -9.04
N ARG A 215 -20.31 12.87 -8.11
CA ARG A 215 -21.40 11.89 -8.35
C ARG A 215 -22.76 12.57 -8.54
N GLN A 216 -23.01 13.73 -7.94
CA GLN A 216 -24.21 14.53 -8.19
C GLN A 216 -24.13 15.24 -9.56
N GLU A 217 -22.97 15.79 -9.91
CA GLU A 217 -22.74 16.47 -11.19
C GLU A 217 -22.84 15.48 -12.38
N ARG A 218 -22.26 14.27 -12.29
CA ARG A 218 -22.42 13.21 -13.31
C ARG A 218 -23.88 12.78 -13.49
N LYS A 219 -24.68 12.67 -12.41
CA LYS A 219 -26.13 12.40 -12.50
C LYS A 219 -26.91 13.54 -13.15
N ARG A 220 -26.53 14.80 -12.89
CA ARG A 220 -27.12 16.00 -13.51
C ARG A 220 -26.79 16.15 -15.00
N ASN A 221 -25.68 15.58 -15.45
CA ASN A 221 -25.34 15.56 -16.88
C ASN A 221 -26.07 14.42 -17.60
N LEU A 222 -26.08 13.19 -17.07
CA LEU A 222 -26.84 12.08 -17.66
C LEU A 222 -28.34 12.39 -17.85
N THR A 223 -28.95 13.12 -16.91
CA THR A 223 -30.36 13.52 -17.03
C THR A 223 -30.59 14.52 -18.17
N LYS A 224 -29.64 15.43 -18.44
CA LYS A 224 -29.68 16.33 -19.60
C LYS A 224 -29.53 15.56 -20.92
N ASP A 225 -28.57 14.64 -21.01
CA ASP A 225 -28.36 13.83 -22.22
C ASP A 225 -29.59 12.98 -22.57
N VAL A 226 -30.28 12.43 -21.55
CA VAL A 226 -31.53 11.66 -21.73
C VAL A 226 -32.68 12.55 -22.19
N ASP A 227 -32.86 13.73 -21.60
CA ASP A 227 -33.89 14.68 -22.06
C ASP A 227 -33.61 15.23 -23.46
N GLU A 228 -32.35 15.48 -23.81
CA GLU A 228 -32.00 15.92 -25.16
C GLU A 228 -32.19 14.79 -26.19
N SER A 229 -31.82 13.56 -25.84
CA SER A 229 -32.06 12.37 -26.66
C SER A 229 -33.56 12.16 -26.92
N ARG A 230 -34.41 12.30 -25.89
CA ARG A 230 -35.88 12.30 -26.04
C ARG A 230 -36.37 13.39 -26.99
N ARG A 231 -35.88 14.63 -26.86
CA ARG A 231 -36.23 15.74 -27.76
C ARG A 231 -35.82 15.46 -29.21
N ARG A 232 -34.65 14.87 -29.44
CA ARG A 232 -34.20 14.43 -30.77
C ARG A 232 -35.11 13.34 -31.34
N GLN A 233 -35.48 12.33 -30.54
CA GLN A 233 -36.34 11.21 -30.95
C GLN A 233 -37.78 11.63 -31.27
N ILE A 234 -38.35 12.58 -30.50
CA ILE A 234 -39.65 13.21 -30.79
C ILE A 234 -39.59 14.03 -32.10
N ARG A 235 -38.47 14.72 -32.36
CA ARG A 235 -38.28 15.48 -33.61
C ARG A 235 -38.16 14.56 -34.83
N VAL A 236 -37.51 13.40 -34.72
CA VAL A 236 -37.42 12.41 -35.81
C VAL A 236 -38.78 11.76 -36.12
N SER A 237 -39.53 11.35 -35.09
CA SER A 237 -40.85 10.74 -35.29
C SER A 237 -41.87 11.69 -35.93
N MET A 238 -41.85 12.99 -35.59
CA MET A 238 -42.67 13.99 -36.31
C MET A 238 -42.28 14.17 -37.78
N ILE A 239 -41.02 13.92 -38.17
CA ILE A 239 -40.58 13.99 -39.57
C ILE A 239 -41.08 12.74 -40.34
N GLN A 240 -40.95 11.55 -39.76
CA GLN A 240 -41.47 10.32 -40.38
C GLN A 240 -43.00 10.34 -40.52
N GLY A 241 -43.71 10.82 -39.49
CA GLY A 241 -45.18 10.95 -39.53
C GLY A 241 -45.70 11.93 -40.59
N ARG A 242 -44.90 12.92 -41.01
CA ARG A 242 -45.23 13.78 -42.17
C ARG A 242 -44.93 13.12 -43.52
N LEU A 243 -43.96 12.22 -43.59
CA LEU A 243 -43.60 11.53 -44.83
C LEU A 243 -44.61 10.43 -45.19
N GLY A 244 -45.17 9.74 -44.19
CA GLY A 244 -46.24 8.74 -44.37
C GLY A 244 -47.63 9.31 -44.68
N PHE A 245 -47.74 10.60 -44.96
CA PHE A 245 -48.97 11.30 -45.37
C PHE A 245 -48.87 11.88 -46.81
N LEU A 246 -47.83 11.48 -47.55
CA LEU A 246 -47.45 11.98 -48.87
C LEU A 246 -47.22 10.84 -49.89
N LEU A 247 -47.75 9.65 -49.59
CA LEU A 247 -47.79 8.43 -50.40
C LEU A 247 -49.21 7.84 -50.30
#